data_AF-A0A916K0P5-F1
#
_entry.id   AF-A0A916K0P5-F1
#
_cell.length_a   1.000
_cell.length_b   1.000
_cell.length_c   1.000
_cell.angle_alpha   90.00
_cell.angle_beta   90.00
_cell.angle_gamma   90.00
#
_symmetry.space_group_name_H-M   'P 1'
#
loop_
_entity.id
_entity.type
_entity.pdbx_description
1 polymer ?
#
loop_
_entity_poly.entity_id
_entity_poly.type
_entity_poly.pdbx_seq_one_letter_code
_entity_poly.pdbx_strand_id
1 'polypeptide(L)' 'MRFVTKTRLDYLRSLIESIGSGPKEREALHLLESIARDIEENYAEIERPIRLDRRSFNEDR' A
#
# COMPACT_ATOMS: atom_id res chain seq x y z
N MET A 1 6.65 -1.10 -4.84
CA MET A 1 6.94 -1.14 -3.38
C MET A 1 8.44 -1.26 -3.11
N ARG A 2 8.97 -0.61 -2.06
CA ARG A 2 10.40 -0.66 -1.68
C ARG A 2 10.78 -2.06 -1.13
N PHE A 3 11.99 -2.55 -1.42
CA PHE A 3 12.45 -3.92 -1.07
C PHE A 3 12.24 -4.30 0.40
N VAL A 4 12.59 -3.41 1.34
CA VAL A 4 12.45 -3.64 2.79
C VAL A 4 10.98 -3.85 3.20
N THR A 5 10.06 -3.09 2.60
CA THR A 5 8.63 -3.20 2.90
C THR A 5 8.07 -4.52 2.40
N LYS A 6 8.51 -4.98 1.22
CA LYS A 6 8.16 -6.31 0.68
C LYS A 6 8.57 -7.44 1.62
N THR A 7 9.83 -7.46 2.04
CA THR A 7 10.36 -8.50 2.92
C THR A 7 9.60 -8.56 4.25
N ARG A 8 9.19 -7.42 4.81
CA ARG A 8 8.41 -7.37 6.05
C ARG A 8 6.99 -7.92 5.86
N LEU A 9 6.33 -7.60 4.76
CA LEU A 9 5.00 -8.14 4.44
C LEU A 9 5.04 -9.65 4.18
N ASP A 10 6.07 -10.13 3.48
CA ASP A 10 6.28 -11.56 3.25
C ASP A 10 6.51 -12.31 4.58
N TYR A 11 7.31 -11.73 5.49
CA TYR A 11 7.51 -12.32 6.82
C TYR A 11 6.22 -12.33 7.66
N LEU A 12 5.43 -11.25 7.62
CA LEU A 12 4.13 -11.20 8.30
C LEU A 12 3.15 -12.24 7.75
N ARG A 13 3.13 -12.47 6.43
CA ARG A 13 2.34 -13.54 5.81
C ARG A 13 2.72 -14.89 6.38
N SER A 14 4.01 -15.23 6.42
CA SER A 14 4.48 -16.51 6.99
C SER A 14 4.14 -16.66 8.47
N LEU A 15 4.19 -15.57 9.25
CA LEU A 15 3.76 -15.60 10.65
C LEU A 15 2.26 -15.89 10.77
N ILE A 16 1.42 -15.25 9.96
CA ILE A 16 -0.03 -15.47 9.97
C ILE A 16 -0.36 -16.92 9.60
N GLU A 17 0.26 -17.44 8.54
CA GLU A 17 0.10 -18.83 8.09
C GLU A 17 0.56 -19.84 9.17
N SER A 18 1.53 -19.47 10.01
CA SER A 18 2.00 -20.32 11.12
C SER A 18 1.02 -20.45 12.29
N ILE A 19 0.04 -19.54 12.41
CA ILE A 19 -0.99 -19.57 13.47
C ILE A 19 -2.01 -20.71 13.24
N GLY A 20 -2.11 -21.20 11.99
CA GLY A 20 -2.92 -22.35 11.61
C GLY A 20 -4.21 -21.98 10.87
N SER A 21 -4.83 -23.01 10.27
CA SER A 21 -5.92 -22.83 9.31
C SER A 21 -7.26 -22.52 9.97
N GLY A 22 -7.67 -21.25 9.98
CA GLY A 22 -8.89 -20.82 10.66
C GLY A 22 -9.49 -19.52 10.16
N PRO A 23 -10.71 -19.15 10.61
CA PRO A 23 -11.36 -17.90 10.21
C PRO A 23 -10.50 -16.66 10.48
N LYS A 24 -9.78 -16.63 11.61
CA LYS A 24 -8.90 -15.52 12.00
C LYS A 24 -7.65 -15.39 11.13
N GLU A 25 -7.10 -16.50 10.66
CA GLU A 25 -5.96 -16.48 9.74
C GLU A 25 -6.40 -15.88 8.40
N ARG A 26 -7.55 -16.31 7.85
CA ARG A 26 -8.10 -15.73 6.62
C ARG A 26 -8.39 -14.23 6.75
N GLU A 27 -8.96 -13.82 7.88
CA GLU A 27 -9.20 -12.40 8.16
C GLU A 27 -7.88 -11.61 8.22
N ALA A 28 -6.85 -12.15 8.90
CA ALA A 28 -5.53 -11.54 8.98
C ALA A 28 -4.84 -11.45 7.61
N LEU A 29 -4.94 -12.49 6.77
CA LEU A 29 -4.41 -12.48 5.40
C LEU A 29 -5.10 -11.43 4.54
N HIS A 30 -6.43 -11.30 4.62
CA HIS A 30 -7.16 -10.26 3.89
C HIS A 30 -6.76 -8.85 4.33
N LEU A 31 -6.57 -8.62 5.63
CA LEU A 31 -6.07 -7.33 6.13
C LEU A 31 -4.66 -7.04 5.61
N LEU A 32 -3.77 -8.04 5.61
CA LEU A 32 -2.41 -7.90 5.09
C LEU A 32 -2.41 -7.53 3.59
N GLU A 33 -3.29 -8.13 2.80
CA GLU A 33 -3.46 -7.80 1.37
C GLU A 33 -4.02 -6.41 1.13
N SER A 34 -4.92 -5.92 2.01
CA SER A 34 -5.39 -4.53 1.95
C SER A 34 -4.23 -3.56 2.20
N ILE A 35 -3.47 -3.79 3.28
CA ILE A 35 -2.32 -2.94 3.64
C ILE A 35 -1.27 -2.93 2.52
N ALA A 36 -1.00 -4.08 1.90
CA ALA A 36 -0.05 -4.16 0.80
C ALA A 36 -0.48 -3.29 -0.39
N ARG A 37 -1.77 -3.31 -0.75
CA ARG A 37 -2.33 -2.45 -1.81
C ARG A 37 -2.25 -0.96 -1.45
N ASP A 38 -2.65 -0.58 -0.24
CA ASP A 38 -2.58 0.81 0.21
C ASP A 38 -1.14 1.34 0.14
N ILE A 39 -0.16 0.51 0.51
CA ILE A 39 1.26 0.86 0.43
C ILE A 39 1.69 1.06 -1.04
N GLU A 40 1.28 0.16 -1.93
CA GLU A 40 1.60 0.26 -3.36
C GLU A 40 1.01 1.51 -4.01
N GLU A 41 -0.26 1.82 -3.72
CA GLU A 41 -0.95 3.01 -4.18
C GLU A 41 -0.26 4.29 -3.67
N ASN A 42 0.03 4.37 -2.36
CA ASN A 42 0.75 5.49 -1.77
C ASN A 42 2.15 5.68 -2.40
N TYR A 43 2.90 4.60 -2.64
CA TYR A 43 4.19 4.71 -3.33
C TYR A 43 4.04 5.21 -4.77
N ALA A 44 3.00 4.78 -5.49
CA ALA A 44 2.72 5.24 -6.84
C ALA A 44 2.34 6.73 -6.89
N GLU A 45 1.60 7.23 -5.89
CA GLU A 45 1.27 8.65 -5.74
C GLU A 45 2.51 9.52 -5.46
N ILE A 46 3.44 9.02 -4.64
CA ILE A 46 4.71 9.72 -4.36
C ILE A 46 5.58 9.80 -5.62
N GLU A 47 5.62 8.74 -6.44
CA GLU A 47 6.38 8.70 -7.70
C GLU A 47 5.74 9.55 -8.81
N ARG A 48 4.42 9.78 -8.75
CA ARG A 48 3.67 10.66 -9.66
C ARG A 48 3.05 11.82 -8.89
N PRO A 49 3.85 12.82 -8.46
CA PRO A 49 3.29 13.99 -7.82
C PRO A 49 2.25 14.62 -8.74
N ILE A 50 1.06 14.88 -8.20
CA ILE A 50 -0.02 15.57 -8.90
C ILE A 50 0.57 16.85 -9.49
N ARG A 51 0.65 16.92 -10.82
CA ARG A 51 1.00 18.17 -11.50
C ARG A 51 -0.19 19.10 -11.32
N LEU A 52 -0.14 19.94 -10.29
CA LEU A 52 -1.01 21.10 -10.21
C LEU A 52 -0.71 21.93 -11.46
N ASP A 53 -1.61 21.88 -12.44
CA ASP A 53 -1.49 22.66 -13.66
C ASP A 53 -1.48 24.14 -13.25
N ARG A 54 -0.34 24.81 -13.45
CA ARG A 54 -0.11 26.21 -13.04
C ARG A 54 -0.98 27.22 -13.81
N ARG A 55 -1.91 26.79 -14.66
CA ARG A 55 -2.65 27.65 -15.58
C ARG A 55 -3.91 28.31 -15.01
N SER A 56 -4.35 27.99 -13.81
CA SER A 56 -5.58 28.58 -13.24
C SER A 56 -5.38 29.89 -12.46
N PHE A 57 -4.20 30.53 -12.52
CA PHE A 57 -3.90 31.74 -11.73
C PHE A 57 -3.61 33.01 -12.55
N ASN A 58 -3.87 33.04 -13.87
CA ASN A 58 -3.67 34.24 -14.70
C ASN A 58 -4.83 34.44 -15.69
N GLU A 59 -6.04 34.62 -15.18
CA GLU A 59 -7.13 35.28 -15.91
C GLU A 59 -7.85 36.20 -14.93
N ASP A 60 -7.20 37.30 -14.55
CA ASP A 60 -7.82 38.47 -13.91
C ASP A 60 -6.81 39.63 -13.94
N ARG A 61 -6.51 40.14 -15.15
CA ARG A 61 -5.90 41.46 -15.36
C ARG A 61 -6.39 42.09 -16.65
#